data_AF-A0A7C7H8H5-F1
#
_entry.id   AF-A0A7C7H8H5-F1
#
_cell.length_a   1.000
_cell.length_b   1.000
_cell.length_c   1.000
_cell.angle_alpha   90.00
_cell.angle_beta   90.00
_cell.angle_gamma   90.00
#
_symmetry.space_group_name_H-M   'P 1'
#
loop_
_entity.id
_entity.type
_entity.pdbx_description
1 polymer ?
#
loop_
_entity_poly.entity_id
_entity_poly.type
_entity_poly.pdbx_seq_one_letter_code
_entity_poly.pdbx_strand_id
1 'polypeptide(L)'
;MQLFAWQNVALGVFVASLWLGAVPPSWQRVEVDVSIAPPAGMQRLSEADRQTLQHPVGPWEFYFTRAIYSGGRGRRWGSRWSTDYPKADLQFISILQRVTNLDVYQGQNAMRLNDPDLRRFPFLYALEVGSMTMTDEEVNGLRAYLEAGGFLLVDDFWGTWEWQNFETEIRRV
;
A
#
# COMPACT_ATOMS: atom_id res chain seq x y z
N MET A 1 -9.62 34.87 -44.01
CA MET A 1 -10.22 35.16 -42.69
C MET A 1 -9.55 34.24 -41.68
N GLN A 2 -8.90 34.84 -40.69
CA GLN A 2 -8.36 34.32 -39.42
C GLN A 2 -9.16 33.15 -38.79
N LEU A 3 -8.68 32.22 -37.95
CA LEU A 3 -7.47 32.05 -37.11
C LEU A 3 -7.54 30.64 -36.43
N PHE A 4 -6.45 30.27 -35.72
CA PHE A 4 -6.34 29.33 -34.57
C PHE A 4 -5.98 27.85 -34.80
N ALA A 5 -4.68 27.59 -34.59
CA ALA A 5 -4.05 26.35 -34.14
C ALA A 5 -4.56 25.91 -32.75
N TRP A 6 -4.36 24.64 -32.37
CA TRP A 6 -3.65 24.20 -31.14
C TRP A 6 -3.33 22.71 -31.26
N GLN A 7 -2.06 22.38 -31.08
CA GLN A 7 -1.56 21.02 -30.85
C GLN A 7 -2.09 20.51 -29.51
N ASN A 8 -2.53 19.25 -29.43
CA ASN A 8 -2.51 18.50 -28.19
C ASN A 8 -1.80 17.17 -28.43
N VAL A 9 -0.64 17.07 -27.81
CA VAL A 9 0.22 15.89 -27.72
C VAL A 9 -0.53 14.84 -26.89
N ALA A 10 -0.83 13.69 -27.50
CA ALA A 10 -1.27 12.52 -26.76
C ALA A 10 -0.04 11.81 -26.20
N LEU A 11 0.23 11.97 -24.90
CA LEU A 11 1.24 11.21 -24.20
C LEU A 11 0.61 9.88 -23.76
N GLY A 12 0.66 8.88 -24.64
CA GLY A 12 0.31 7.50 -24.32
C GLY A 12 1.52 6.80 -23.73
N VAL A 13 1.47 6.41 -22.44
CA VAL A 13 2.46 5.50 -21.87
C VAL A 13 1.93 4.08 -22.05
N PHE A 14 2.42 3.42 -23.09
CA PHE A 14 2.38 1.96 -23.22
C PHE A 14 3.64 1.40 -22.57
N VAL A 15 3.48 0.50 -21.59
CA VAL A 15 4.56 -0.41 -21.18
C VAL A 15 4.06 -1.83 -21.42
N ALA A 16 4.33 -2.32 -22.62
CA ALA A 16 4.33 -3.75 -22.92
C ALA A 16 5.79 -4.18 -23.00
N SER A 17 6.21 -5.06 -22.09
CA SER A 17 7.53 -5.70 -22.16
C SER A 17 7.36 -7.21 -22.03
N LEU A 18 7.03 -7.84 -23.15
CA LEU A 18 7.42 -9.22 -23.44
C LEU A 18 8.86 -9.18 -23.96
N TRP A 19 9.80 -9.82 -23.26
CA TRP A 19 11.09 -10.21 -23.83
C TRP A 19 11.41 -11.65 -23.45
N LEU A 20 11.20 -12.54 -24.43
CA LEU A 20 11.93 -13.79 -24.58
C LEU A 20 13.27 -13.43 -25.24
N GLY A 21 14.39 -13.50 -24.50
CA GLY A 21 15.73 -13.40 -25.10
C GLY A 21 16.82 -12.86 -24.16
N ALA A 22 17.72 -13.75 -23.75
CA ALA A 22 19.05 -13.52 -23.16
C ALA A 22 19.13 -12.84 -21.77
N VAL A 23 19.22 -13.68 -20.72
CA VAL A 23 19.68 -13.27 -19.38
C VAL A 23 21.22 -13.15 -19.40
N PRO A 24 21.82 -11.99 -19.04
CA PRO A 24 23.26 -11.86 -18.91
C PRO A 24 23.81 -12.71 -17.74
N PRO A 25 25.07 -13.22 -17.79
CA PRO A 25 25.57 -14.23 -16.86
C PRO A 25 25.85 -13.74 -15.42
N SER A 26 25.60 -12.48 -15.09
CA SER A 26 26.14 -11.84 -13.87
C SER A 26 25.15 -11.70 -12.71
N TRP A 27 24.00 -12.35 -12.74
CA TRP A 27 23.12 -12.38 -11.57
C TRP A 27 23.50 -13.56 -10.67
N GLN A 28 24.15 -13.26 -9.54
CA GLN A 28 24.32 -14.23 -8.47
C GLN A 28 22.93 -14.74 -8.06
N ARG A 29 22.77 -16.07 -8.10
CA ARG A 29 21.58 -16.73 -7.57
C ARG A 29 21.60 -16.52 -6.05
N VAL A 30 20.78 -15.60 -5.55
CA VAL A 30 20.54 -15.45 -4.12
C VAL A 30 19.52 -16.51 -3.73
N GLU A 31 19.99 -17.60 -3.11
CA GLU A 31 19.09 -18.54 -2.45
C GLU A 31 18.46 -17.83 -1.25
N VAL A 32 17.17 -17.53 -1.36
CA VAL A 32 16.38 -17.03 -0.23
C VAL A 32 15.92 -18.25 0.54
N ASP A 33 16.52 -18.49 1.70
CA ASP A 33 15.98 -19.44 2.66
C ASP A 33 14.67 -18.87 3.22
N VAL A 34 13.54 -19.37 2.72
CA VAL A 34 12.20 -19.04 3.22
C VAL A 34 11.80 -20.07 4.28
N SER A 35 12.67 -20.35 5.26
CA SER A 35 12.25 -21.05 6.48
C SER A 35 11.50 -20.07 7.40
N ILE A 36 10.35 -19.57 6.96
CA ILE A 36 9.39 -18.96 7.88
C ILE A 36 8.61 -20.12 8.48
N ALA A 37 8.89 -20.44 9.75
CA ALA A 37 8.10 -21.42 10.49
C ALA A 37 6.60 -21.06 10.34
N PRO A 38 5.73 -22.02 10.00
CA PRO A 38 4.32 -21.71 9.82
C PRO A 38 3.75 -21.19 11.15
N PRO A 39 3.07 -20.03 11.18
CA PRO A 39 2.39 -19.62 12.39
C PRO A 39 1.30 -20.65 12.69
N ALA A 40 1.35 -21.18 13.90
CA ALA A 40 0.41 -22.19 14.38
C ALA A 40 -0.98 -21.58 14.54
N GLY A 41 -1.83 -21.75 13.52
CA GLY A 41 -3.27 -21.56 13.61
C GLY A 41 -3.74 -20.14 13.86
N MET A 42 -5.04 -19.94 13.72
CA MET A 42 -5.75 -18.67 13.82
C MET A 42 -5.59 -18.08 15.23
N GLN A 43 -4.54 -17.29 15.44
CA GLN A 43 -4.27 -16.62 16.70
C GLN A 43 -4.80 -15.18 16.66
N ARG A 44 -5.73 -14.92 17.57
CA ARG A 44 -6.13 -13.60 18.08
C ARG A 44 -4.88 -12.70 18.14
N LEU A 45 -4.96 -11.50 17.53
CA LEU A 45 -3.90 -10.48 17.53
C LEU A 45 -3.11 -10.51 18.84
N SER A 46 -1.81 -10.79 18.73
CA SER A 46 -0.91 -10.92 19.86
C SER A 46 -0.77 -9.58 20.59
N GLU A 47 -0.32 -9.61 21.85
CA GLU A 47 -0.05 -8.38 22.61
C GLU A 47 0.98 -7.47 21.89
N ALA A 48 1.88 -8.08 21.09
CA ALA A 48 2.83 -7.37 20.24
C ALA A 48 2.13 -6.64 19.06
N ASP A 49 1.10 -7.24 18.46
CA ASP A 49 0.27 -6.60 17.41
C ASP A 49 -0.56 -5.43 17.96
N ARG A 50 -0.84 -5.42 19.27
CA ARG A 50 -1.47 -4.27 19.96
C ARG A 50 -0.49 -3.15 20.26
N GLN A 51 0.78 -3.48 20.49
CA GLN A 51 1.84 -2.49 20.73
C GLN A 51 2.25 -1.75 19.46
N THR A 52 2.07 -2.35 18.27
CA THR A 52 2.25 -1.66 16.97
C THR A 52 1.21 -0.57 16.68
N LEU A 53 0.18 -0.39 17.52
CA LEU A 53 -0.72 0.77 17.50
C LEU A 53 -0.21 1.94 18.34
N GLN A 54 0.98 1.82 18.95
CA GLN A 54 1.68 2.92 19.60
C GLN A 54 2.75 3.38 18.60
N HIS A 55 2.63 4.60 18.06
CA HIS A 55 3.40 5.08 16.91
C HIS A 55 4.71 5.80 17.31
N PRO A 56 5.89 5.16 17.33
CA PRO A 56 7.14 5.89 17.35
C PRO A 56 7.50 6.33 15.93
N VAL A 57 7.43 7.63 15.65
CA VAL A 57 8.35 8.19 14.63
C VAL A 57 9.73 8.12 15.25
N GLY A 58 10.40 7.04 14.91
CA GLY A 58 11.80 6.78 15.21
C GLY A 58 12.70 7.44 14.16
N PRO A 59 14.00 7.12 14.19
CA PRO A 59 15.01 7.79 13.38
C PRO A 59 15.05 7.36 11.90
N TRP A 60 14.12 6.51 11.44
CA TRP A 60 14.16 5.89 10.12
C TRP A 60 13.73 6.85 9.01
N GLU A 61 14.36 6.76 7.84
CA GLU A 61 14.07 7.59 6.66
C GLU A 61 12.76 7.22 5.99
N PHE A 62 12.39 5.93 6.02
CA PHE A 62 11.20 5.44 5.34
C PHE A 62 10.38 4.47 6.17
N TYR A 63 9.06 4.64 6.10
CA TYR A 63 8.07 3.78 6.73
C TYR A 63 7.11 3.28 5.67
N PHE A 64 7.01 1.96 5.54
CA PHE A 64 5.96 1.34 4.74
C PHE A 64 4.65 1.32 5.53
N THR A 65 3.79 2.32 5.30
CA THR A 65 2.58 2.52 6.11
C THR A 65 1.37 1.86 5.47
N ARG A 66 0.77 0.88 6.13
CA ARG A 66 -0.46 0.19 5.71
C ARG A 66 -1.69 1.02 6.12
N ALA A 67 -2.57 1.32 5.17
CA ALA A 67 -3.84 2.00 5.43
C ALA A 67 -4.88 1.03 6.01
N ILE A 68 -5.48 1.42 7.13
CA ILE A 68 -6.62 0.75 7.74
C ILE A 68 -7.88 1.57 7.43
N TYR A 69 -8.79 0.99 6.66
CA TYR A 69 -10.16 1.49 6.45
C TYR A 69 -11.18 0.62 7.19
N SER A 70 -12.32 1.20 7.58
CA SER A 70 -13.31 0.51 8.43
C SER A 70 -14.15 -0.54 7.70
N GLY A 71 -14.39 -0.35 6.40
CA GLY A 71 -15.26 -1.19 5.57
C GLY A 71 -14.61 -2.45 4.99
N GLY A 72 -15.31 -3.08 4.04
CA GLY A 72 -14.82 -4.25 3.32
C GLY A 72 -14.77 -5.55 4.14
N ARG A 73 -15.63 -5.77 5.13
CA ARG A 73 -15.64 -7.05 5.86
C ARG A 73 -16.09 -8.21 4.96
N GLY A 74 -15.21 -9.15 4.68
CA GLY A 74 -15.60 -10.46 4.16
C GLY A 74 -16.28 -11.27 5.26
N ARG A 75 -17.45 -11.86 5.00
CA ARG A 75 -18.27 -12.61 5.99
C ARG A 75 -17.52 -13.72 6.75
N ARG A 76 -16.30 -14.10 6.31
CA ARG A 76 -15.49 -15.19 6.85
C ARG A 76 -14.01 -14.85 7.11
N TRP A 77 -13.49 -13.73 6.60
CA TRP A 77 -12.04 -13.51 6.45
C TRP A 77 -11.51 -12.23 7.13
N GLY A 78 -12.33 -11.55 7.93
CA GLY A 78 -11.91 -10.32 8.61
C GLY A 78 -11.96 -9.09 7.69
N SER A 79 -11.15 -8.09 8.00
CA SER A 79 -11.12 -6.81 7.28
C SER A 79 -10.23 -6.91 6.05
N ARG A 80 -10.68 -6.41 4.90
CA ARG A 80 -9.93 -6.56 3.63
C ARG A 80 -8.60 -5.82 3.58
N TRP A 81 -8.47 -4.71 4.29
CA TRP A 81 -7.19 -4.01 4.41
C TRP A 81 -6.08 -4.89 4.99
N SER A 82 -6.43 -5.92 5.78
CA SER A 82 -5.48 -6.84 6.41
C SER A 82 -5.19 -8.10 5.60
N THR A 83 -5.61 -8.18 4.32
CA THR A 83 -5.19 -9.28 3.44
C THR A 83 -3.65 -9.33 3.40
N ASP A 84 -3.11 -10.53 3.65
CA ASP A 84 -1.68 -10.87 3.75
C ASP A 84 -0.83 -10.08 4.77
N TYR A 85 -1.45 -9.20 5.54
CA TYR A 85 -0.80 -8.48 6.63
C TYR A 85 -0.53 -9.41 7.82
N PRO A 86 0.65 -9.32 8.48
CA PRO A 86 1.77 -8.42 8.20
C PRO A 86 2.83 -9.03 7.27
N LYS A 87 2.65 -10.28 6.83
CA LYS A 87 3.69 -11.05 6.16
C LYS A 87 4.14 -10.39 4.84
N ALA A 88 3.19 -9.93 4.02
CA ALA A 88 3.50 -9.28 2.76
C ALA A 88 4.31 -7.98 2.94
N ASP A 89 3.93 -7.15 3.93
CA ASP A 89 4.64 -5.89 4.26
C ASP A 89 6.09 -6.17 4.64
N LEU A 90 6.31 -7.13 5.53
CA LEU A 90 7.64 -7.48 6.00
C LEU A 90 8.50 -8.05 4.86
N GLN A 91 7.91 -8.84 3.96
CA GLN A 91 8.60 -9.33 2.76
C GLN A 91 8.97 -8.18 1.82
N PHE A 92 8.06 -7.24 1.57
CA PHE A 92 8.33 -6.07 0.74
C PHE A 92 9.44 -5.20 1.33
N ILE A 93 9.38 -4.92 2.64
CA ILE A 93 10.43 -4.20 3.37
C ILE A 93 11.78 -4.89 3.22
N SER A 94 11.84 -6.23 3.37
CA SER A 94 13.09 -6.99 3.23
C SER A 94 13.73 -6.85 1.83
N ILE A 95 12.91 -6.69 0.79
CA ILE A 95 13.38 -6.46 -0.58
C ILE A 95 13.85 -5.02 -0.73
N LEU A 96 13.08 -4.04 -0.23
CA LEU A 96 13.48 -2.63 -0.26
C LEU A 96 14.85 -2.40 0.34
N GLN A 97 15.15 -3.02 1.48
CA GLN A 97 16.46 -2.93 2.14
C GLN A 97 17.61 -3.52 1.31
N ARG A 98 17.33 -4.48 0.43
CA ARG A 98 18.34 -5.13 -0.41
C ARG A 98 18.62 -4.37 -1.69
N VAL A 99 17.60 -3.69 -2.22
CA VAL A 99 17.67 -3.03 -3.55
C VAL A 99 17.81 -1.52 -3.47
N THR A 100 17.72 -0.95 -2.27
CA THR A 100 17.88 0.48 -2.01
C THR A 100 18.85 0.71 -0.84
N ASN A 101 19.38 1.93 -0.73
CA ASN A 101 20.16 2.36 0.42
C ASN A 101 19.32 3.15 1.44
N LEU A 102 17.99 3.02 1.41
CA LEU A 102 17.11 3.72 2.34
C LEU A 102 17.17 3.10 3.73
N ASP A 103 17.17 3.94 4.76
CA ASP A 103 16.99 3.48 6.14
C ASP A 103 15.51 3.20 6.42
N VAL A 104 15.09 1.96 6.15
CA VAL A 104 13.68 1.53 6.23
C VAL A 104 13.36 0.95 7.61
N TYR A 105 12.26 1.40 8.22
CA TYR A 105 11.69 0.79 9.41
C TYR A 105 11.27 -0.67 9.14
N GLN A 106 11.80 -1.60 9.93
CA GLN A 106 11.65 -3.05 9.73
C GLN A 106 10.42 -3.67 10.39
N GLY A 107 9.68 -2.87 11.16
CA GLY A 107 8.47 -3.32 11.84
C GLY A 107 7.22 -3.16 11.01
N GLN A 108 6.09 -3.55 11.60
CA GLN A 108 4.78 -3.30 11.01
C GLN A 108 4.35 -1.86 11.32
N ASN A 109 3.81 -1.15 10.34
CA ASN A 109 3.28 0.20 10.52
C ASN A 109 1.90 0.32 9.86
N ALA A 110 0.84 -0.07 10.56
CA ALA A 110 -0.52 0.06 10.07
C ALA A 110 -1.26 1.20 10.79
N MET A 111 -1.88 2.09 10.03
CA MET A 111 -2.52 3.30 10.53
C MET A 111 -3.94 3.46 9.99
N ARG A 112 -4.84 3.94 10.84
CA ARG A 112 -6.18 4.32 10.41
C ARG A 112 -6.14 5.59 9.56
N LEU A 113 -7.04 5.65 8.57
CA LEU A 113 -7.15 6.82 7.70
C LEU A 113 -7.52 8.11 8.44
N ASN A 114 -8.15 8.01 9.61
CA ASN A 114 -8.48 9.15 10.48
C ASN A 114 -7.51 9.34 11.65
N ASP A 115 -6.36 8.65 11.64
CA ASP A 115 -5.37 8.81 12.71
C ASP A 115 -4.71 10.21 12.63
N PRO A 116 -4.65 10.97 13.74
CA PRO A 116 -4.06 12.31 13.74
C PRO A 116 -2.57 12.32 13.36
N ASP A 117 -1.87 11.21 13.56
CA ASP A 117 -0.45 11.05 13.25
C ASP A 117 -0.20 10.55 11.82
N LEU A 118 -1.24 10.25 11.03
CA LEU A 118 -1.09 9.70 9.66
C LEU A 118 -0.16 10.56 8.78
N ARG A 119 -0.23 11.89 8.92
CA ARG A 119 0.59 12.84 8.15
C ARG A 119 2.08 12.82 8.48
N ARG A 120 2.48 12.12 9.55
CA ARG A 120 3.90 11.92 9.88
C ARG A 120 4.56 10.93 8.93
N PHE A 121 3.78 10.18 8.14
CA PHE A 121 4.25 9.13 7.25
C PHE A 121 3.86 9.46 5.79
N PRO A 122 4.78 10.00 4.97
CA PRO A 122 4.46 10.55 3.66
C PRO A 122 4.09 9.50 2.59
N PHE A 123 4.23 8.21 2.90
CA PHE A 123 3.85 7.10 2.03
C PHE A 123 2.81 6.21 2.71
N LEU A 124 1.70 6.00 2.03
CA LEU A 124 0.57 5.19 2.48
C LEU A 124 0.22 4.12 1.42
N TYR A 125 0.01 2.89 1.87
CA TYR A 125 -0.33 1.74 1.05
C TYR A 125 -1.69 1.17 1.40
N ALA A 126 -2.63 1.16 0.46
CA ALA A 126 -3.97 0.60 0.62
C ALA A 126 -4.17 -0.62 -0.29
N LEU A 127 -4.58 -1.74 0.31
CA LEU A 127 -4.80 -3.03 -0.35
C LEU A 127 -6.30 -3.37 -0.37
N GLU A 128 -6.73 -4.10 -1.40
CA GLU A 128 -8.10 -4.61 -1.54
C GLU A 128 -9.16 -3.49 -1.58
N VAL A 129 -8.79 -2.38 -2.20
CA VAL A 129 -9.62 -1.17 -2.28
C VAL A 129 -10.92 -1.38 -3.07
N GLY A 130 -10.99 -2.47 -3.84
CA GLY A 130 -12.19 -2.94 -4.52
C GLY A 130 -13.38 -3.22 -3.60
N SER A 131 -13.13 -3.42 -2.31
CA SER A 131 -14.16 -3.61 -1.28
C SER A 131 -14.11 -2.56 -0.17
N MET A 132 -13.27 -1.54 -0.32
CA MET A 132 -13.10 -0.48 0.67
C MET A 132 -14.41 0.27 0.90
N THR A 133 -14.61 0.67 2.14
CA THR A 133 -15.67 1.60 2.54
C THR A 133 -15.13 2.42 3.70
N MET A 134 -15.25 3.75 3.61
CA MET A 134 -14.69 4.66 4.60
C MET A 134 -15.79 5.35 5.40
N THR A 135 -15.54 5.57 6.70
CA THR A 135 -16.35 6.52 7.48
C THR A 135 -16.08 7.95 7.04
N ASP A 136 -16.94 8.91 7.41
CA ASP A 136 -16.70 10.31 7.09
C ASP A 136 -15.44 10.85 7.77
N GLU A 137 -15.07 10.34 8.96
CA GLU A 137 -13.79 10.69 9.57
C GLU A 137 -12.60 10.15 8.77
N GLU A 138 -12.68 8.92 8.26
CA GLU A 138 -11.63 8.31 7.42
C GLU A 138 -11.49 9.04 6.09
N VAL A 139 -12.60 9.42 5.46
CA VAL A 139 -12.61 10.26 4.26
C VAL A 139 -11.91 11.60 4.52
N ASN A 140 -12.27 12.30 5.59
CA ASN A 140 -11.68 13.59 5.92
C ASN A 140 -10.19 13.46 6.29
N GLY A 141 -9.80 12.39 6.97
CA GLY A 141 -8.41 12.11 7.29
C GLY A 141 -7.57 11.83 6.06
N LEU A 142 -8.05 10.99 5.13
CA LEU A 142 -7.36 10.73 3.86
C LEU A 142 -7.30 11.98 2.97
N ARG A 143 -8.36 12.82 2.96
CA ARG A 143 -8.34 14.11 2.26
C ARG A 143 -7.23 15.00 2.80
N ALA A 144 -7.22 15.22 4.11
CA ALA A 144 -6.22 16.07 4.76
C ALA A 144 -4.79 15.54 4.57
N TYR A 145 -4.63 14.22 4.47
CA TYR A 145 -3.36 13.58 4.16
C TYR A 145 -2.88 13.89 2.73
N LEU A 146 -3.74 13.70 1.73
CA LEU A 146 -3.42 13.95 0.33
C LEU A 146 -3.23 15.44 0.03
N GLU A 147 -4.06 16.31 0.60
CA GLU A 147 -3.92 17.77 0.49
C GLU A 147 -2.61 18.29 1.10
N ALA A 148 -2.09 17.59 2.14
CA ALA A 148 -0.79 17.89 2.73
C ALA A 148 0.39 17.35 1.90
N GLY A 149 0.14 16.71 0.75
CA GLY A 149 1.16 16.16 -0.14
C GLY A 149 1.53 14.69 0.15
N GLY A 150 0.74 13.99 0.95
CA GLY A 150 0.90 12.55 1.18
C GLY A 150 0.74 11.73 -0.11
N PHE A 151 1.45 10.61 -0.20
CA PHE A 151 1.41 9.72 -1.35
C PHE A 151 0.61 8.45 -1.02
N LEU A 152 -0.39 8.14 -1.86
CA LEU A 152 -1.21 6.94 -1.73
C LEU A 152 -0.91 5.96 -2.86
N LEU A 153 -0.39 4.78 -2.52
CA LEU A 153 -0.33 3.61 -3.39
C LEU A 153 -1.56 2.73 -3.12
N VAL A 154 -2.30 2.39 -4.18
CA VAL A 154 -3.44 1.47 -4.12
C VAL A 154 -3.12 0.19 -4.90
N ASP A 155 -3.49 -0.96 -4.37
CA ASP A 155 -3.25 -2.27 -4.98
C ASP A 155 -4.43 -3.23 -4.77
N ASP A 156 -4.43 -4.32 -5.54
CA ASP A 156 -5.26 -5.51 -5.39
C ASP A 156 -6.76 -5.23 -5.61
N PHE A 157 -7.08 -4.72 -6.80
CA PHE A 157 -8.45 -4.62 -7.28
C PHE A 157 -8.52 -4.97 -8.77
N TRP A 158 -9.51 -5.75 -9.17
CA TRP A 158 -9.65 -6.28 -10.53
C TRP A 158 -11.06 -6.12 -11.08
N GLY A 159 -11.10 -5.73 -12.35
CA GLY A 159 -12.33 -5.60 -13.11
C GLY A 159 -13.17 -4.38 -12.74
N THR A 160 -14.27 -4.24 -13.45
CA THR A 160 -15.08 -3.01 -13.43
C THR A 160 -15.78 -2.78 -12.09
N TRP A 161 -16.22 -3.84 -11.41
CA TRP A 161 -16.96 -3.72 -10.15
C TRP A 161 -16.08 -3.17 -9.02
N GLU A 162 -14.89 -3.74 -8.85
CA GLU A 162 -13.94 -3.31 -7.82
C GLU A 162 -13.39 -1.90 -8.12
N TRP A 163 -13.12 -1.61 -9.40
CA TRP A 163 -12.80 -0.25 -9.83
C TRP A 163 -13.89 0.76 -9.45
N GLN A 164 -15.15 0.45 -9.74
CA GLN A 164 -16.28 1.34 -9.43
C GLN A 164 -16.41 1.60 -7.93
N ASN A 165 -16.18 0.59 -7.09
CA ASN A 165 -16.17 0.77 -5.65
C ASN A 165 -15.06 1.72 -5.21
N PHE A 166 -13.82 1.47 -5.65
CA PHE A 166 -12.69 2.34 -5.37
C PHE A 166 -12.95 3.78 -5.84
N GLU A 167 -13.42 3.95 -7.08
CA GLU A 167 -13.74 5.24 -7.67
C GLU A 167 -14.84 5.98 -6.86
N THR A 168 -15.84 5.26 -6.37
CA THR A 168 -16.92 5.84 -5.55
C THR A 168 -16.38 6.36 -4.22
N GLU A 169 -15.54 5.57 -3.55
CA GLU A 169 -14.96 5.95 -2.27
C GLU A 169 -13.93 7.07 -2.41
N ILE A 170 -13.05 7.02 -3.41
CA ILE A 170 -12.03 8.06 -3.60
C ILE A 170 -12.62 9.39 -4.07
N ARG A 171 -13.77 9.40 -4.76
CA ARG A 171 -14.50 10.65 -5.08
C ARG A 171 -15.05 11.36 -3.85
N ARG A 172 -15.22 10.63 -2.72
CA ARG A 172 -15.63 11.24 -1.45
C ARG A 172 -14.48 11.98 -0.78
N VAL A 173 -13.23 11.72 -1.18
CA VAL A 173 -11.99 12.33 -0.68
C VAL A 173 -11.66 13.55 -1.53
#